data_AF-A0A2H0W1E0-F1
#
_entry.id   AF-A0A2H0W1E0-F1
#
_cell.length_a   1.000
_cell.length_b   1.000
_cell.length_c   1.000
_cell.angle_alpha   90.00
_cell.angle_beta   90.00
_cell.angle_gamma   90.00
#
_symmetry.space_group_name_H-M   'P 1'
#
loop_
_entity.id
_entity.type
_entity.pdbx_description
1 polymer ?
#
loop_
_entity_poly.entity_id
_entity_poly.type
_entity_poly.pdbx_seq_one_letter_code
_entity_poly.pdbx_strand_id
1 'polypeptide(L)' 'MTNHENIGREYRCPDCNKLLFKGILVDSDVEIKCKRCNELKIIKGEPGNKYICLVYPCTNRIEAKTNK' A
#
# COMPACT_ATOMS: atom_id res chain seq x y z
N MET A 1 15.91 -2.32 -21.26
CA MET A 1 16.24 -2.18 -19.83
C MET A 1 14.93 -2.01 -19.09
N THR A 2 14.32 -3.10 -18.63
CA THR A 2 13.06 -3.04 -17.90
C THR A 2 13.35 -2.52 -16.50
N ASN A 3 12.93 -1.28 -16.22
CA ASN A 3 12.92 -0.72 -14.88
C ASN A 3 12.08 -1.66 -14.00
N HIS A 4 12.72 -2.47 -13.16
CA HIS A 4 12.06 -3.09 -12.02
C HIS A 4 11.70 -1.96 -11.05
N GLU A 5 10.61 -1.27 -11.36
CA GLU A 5 10.07 -0.22 -10.53
C GLU A 5 9.70 -0.85 -9.18
N ASN A 6 10.16 -0.25 -8.10
CA ASN A 6 9.95 -0.73 -6.75
C ASN A 6 8.46 -0.63 -6.41
N ILE A 7 7.67 -1.65 -6.74
CA ILE A 7 6.24 -1.70 -6.44
C ILE A 7 6.07 -1.76 -4.91
N GLY A 8 5.57 -0.69 -4.31
CA GLY A 8 5.18 -0.63 -2.90
C GLY A 8 6.05 0.27 -2.02
N ARG A 9 5.39 0.94 -1.05
CA ARG A 9 6.02 1.81 -0.07
C ARG A 9 6.75 0.96 0.98
N GLU A 10 7.95 1.38 1.35
CA GLU A 10 8.64 0.82 2.51
C GLU A 10 8.14 1.47 3.79
N TYR A 11 7.79 0.63 4.76
CA TYR A 11 7.43 1.07 6.09
C TYR A 11 8.55 0.66 7.03
N ARG A 12 9.23 1.66 7.58
CA ARG A 12 10.39 1.49 8.46
C ARG A 12 10.03 1.96 9.87
N CYS A 13 10.62 1.31 10.86
CA CYS A 13 10.52 1.73 12.24
C CYS A 13 11.16 3.12 12.39
N PRO A 14 10.45 4.14 12.90
CA PRO A 14 10.99 5.49 13.02
C PRO A 14 12.18 5.55 13.99
N ASP A 15 12.21 4.67 14.98
CA ASP A 15 13.18 4.73 16.07
C ASP A 15 14.52 4.04 15.71
N CYS A 16 14.49 2.99 14.89
CA CYS A 16 15.68 2.20 14.57
C CYS A 16 15.91 1.94 13.08
N ASN A 17 15.09 2.54 12.22
CA ASN A 17 15.10 2.44 10.76
C ASN A 17 15.01 1.01 10.17
N LYS A 18 14.68 0.02 11.01
CA LYS A 18 14.46 -1.36 10.58
C LYS A 18 13.26 -1.41 9.64
N LEU A 19 13.42 -2.06 8.48
CA LEU A 19 12.30 -2.37 7.59
C LEU A 19 11.29 -3.26 8.33
N LEU A 20 10.05 -2.79 8.41
CA LEU A 20 8.93 -3.53 9.01
C LEU A 20 8.24 -4.36 7.93
N PHE A 21 7.82 -3.71 6.84
CA PHE A 21 7.33 -4.38 5.64
C PHE A 21 7.43 -3.44 4.42
N LYS A 22 7.19 -3.99 3.23
CA LYS A 22 7.06 -3.25 1.97
C LYS A 22 5.78 -3.66 1.27
N GLY A 23 4.96 -2.70 0.85
CA GLY A 23 3.70 -3.00 0.18
C GLY A 23 2.81 -1.77 -0.01
N ILE A 24 1.62 -2.01 -0.55
CA ILE A 24 0.53 -1.03 -0.63
C ILE A 24 -0.53 -1.48 0.37
N LEU A 25 -0.95 -0.56 1.25
CA LEU A 25 -2.04 -0.80 2.19
C LEU A 25 -3.27 -0.07 1.68
N VAL A 26 -4.37 -0.81 1.56
CA VAL A 26 -5.63 -0.30 1.02
C VAL A 26 -6.77 -0.73 1.94
N ASP A 27 -7.57 0.23 2.39
CA ASP A 27 -8.75 0.01 3.26
C ASP A 27 -8.50 -0.86 4.49
N SER A 28 -7.27 -0.85 5.03
CA SER A 28 -6.88 -1.67 6.17
C SER A 28 -5.71 -1.06 6.92
N ASP A 29 -5.70 -1.28 8.22
CA ASP A 29 -4.60 -0.89 9.10
C ASP A 29 -3.75 -2.11 9.46
N VAL A 30 -2.44 -1.89 9.59
CA VAL A 30 -1.50 -2.91 10.08
C VAL A 30 -0.92 -2.48 11.41
N GLU A 31 -1.10 -3.31 12.43
CA GLU A 31 -0.37 -3.20 13.67
C GLU A 31 0.86 -4.12 13.64
N ILE A 32 2.04 -3.56 13.86
CA ILE A 32 3.31 -4.28 13.77
C ILE A 32 4.23 -3.93 14.93
N LYS A 33 4.72 -4.96 15.62
CA LYS A 33 5.73 -4.81 16.67
C LYS A 33 7.13 -4.82 16.06
N CYS A 34 7.91 -3.77 16.29
CA CYS A 34 9.32 -3.78 15.90
C CYS A 34 10.12 -4.69 16.85
N LYS A 35 10.68 -5.80 16.35
CA LYS A 35 11.50 -6.70 17.18
C LYS A 35 12.75 -6.04 17.81
N ARG A 36 13.25 -4.94 17.23
CA ARG A 36 14.43 -4.24 17.74
C ARG A 36 14.08 -3.27 18.87
N CYS A 37 13.02 -2.48 18.71
CA CYS A 37 12.59 -1.50 19.71
C CYS A 37 11.59 -2.04 20.72
N ASN A 38 10.96 -3.19 20.41
CA ASN A 38 9.80 -3.76 21.10
C ASN A 38 8.55 -2.87 21.14
N GLU A 39 8.54 -1.78 20.38
CA GLU A 39 7.41 -0.87 20.23
C GLU A 39 6.40 -1.38 19.20
N LEU A 40 5.11 -1.22 19.51
CA LEU A 40 3.99 -1.43 18.58
C LEU A 40 3.80 -0.16 17.73
N LYS A 41 3.59 -0.35 16.43
CA LYS A 41 3.29 0.72 15.48
C LYS A 41 2.05 0.37 14.69
N ILE A 42 1.17 1.35 14.50
CA ILE A 42 -0.02 1.23 13.66
C ILE A 42 0.23 2.00 12.37
N ILE A 43 0.04 1.33 11.24
CA ILE A 43 0.24 1.88 9.91
C ILE A 43 -1.12 1.91 9.22
N LYS A 44 -1.57 3.12 8.88
CA LYS A 44 -2.85 3.35 8.23
C LYS A 44 -2.77 3.06 6.73
N GLY A 45 -3.75 2.34 6.22
CA GLY A 45 -3.93 2.16 4.79
C GLY A 45 -4.48 3.39 4.10
N GLU A 46 -4.27 3.45 2.79
CA GLU A 46 -4.88 4.47 1.94
C GLU A 46 -6.31 4.04 1.56
N PRO A 47 -7.20 4.98 1.24
CA PRO A 47 -8.54 4.64 0.76
C PRO A 47 -8.50 3.82 -0.53
N GLY A 48 -9.37 2.82 -0.63
CA GLY A 48 -9.61 1.97 -1.81
C GLY A 48 -9.60 2.74 -3.10
N ASN A 49 -10.38 3.81 -3.14
CA ASN A 49 -10.60 4.64 -4.32
C ASN A 49 -9.33 5.31 -4.88
N LYS A 50 -8.23 5.36 -4.12
CA LYS A 50 -6.94 5.84 -4.59
C LYS A 50 -6.27 4.87 -5.58
N TYR A 51 -6.50 3.57 -5.42
CA TYR A 51 -5.83 2.52 -6.20
C TYR A 51 -6.82 1.58 -6.92
N ILE A 52 -8.01 1.41 -6.37
CA ILE A 52 -9.05 0.50 -6.81
C ILE A 52 -10.28 1.37 -7.12
N CYS A 53 -10.68 1.46 -8.39
CA CYS A 53 -11.83 2.23 -8.85
C CYS A 53 -13.18 1.61 -8.39
N LEU A 54 -13.43 1.54 -7.09
CA LEU A 54 -14.63 0.94 -6.50
C LEU A 54 -15.86 1.86 -6.58
N VAL A 55 -15.67 3.17 -6.75
CA VAL A 55 -16.76 4.16 -6.81
C VAL A 55 -16.97 4.67 -8.25
N TYR A 56 -18.24 4.91 -8.61
CA TYR A 56 -18.61 5.54 -9.88
C TYR A 56 -18.95 7.04 -9.69
N PRO A 57 -18.52 7.93 -10.60
CA PRO A 57 -17.62 7.69 -11.74
C PRO A 57 -16.14 7.73 -11.33
N CYS A 58 -15.34 6.75 -11.78
CA CYS A 58 -13.88 6.75 -11.59
C CYS A 58 -13.19 7.12 -12.91
N THR A 59 -12.52 8.28 -12.95
CA THR A 59 -11.84 8.80 -14.16
C THR A 59 -10.78 7.85 -14.73
N ASN A 60 -10.13 7.05 -13.87
CA ASN A 60 -9.06 6.14 -14.28
C ASN A 60 -9.54 4.72 -14.61
N ARG A 61 -10.86 4.46 -14.60
CA ARG A 61 -11.40 3.12 -14.92
C ARG A 61 -11.36 2.89 -16.42
N ILE A 62 -10.52 1.95 -16.85
CA ILE A 62 -10.53 1.46 -18.23
C ILE A 62 -11.78 0.59 -18.41
N GLU A 63 -12.64 0.95 -19.35
CA GLU A 63 -13.80 0.13 -19.70
C GLU A 63 -13.34 -1.20 -20.28
N ALA A 64 -13.97 -2.30 -19.84
CA ALA A 64 -13.70 -3.60 -20.42
C ALA A 64 -14.15 -3.57 -21.89
N LYS A 65 -13.22 -3.74 -22.84
CA LYS A 65 -13.57 -3.92 -24.25
C LYS A 65 -14.34 -5.23 -24.38
N THR A 66 -15.66 -5.18 -24.47
CA THR A 66 -16.45 -6.31 -24.96
C THR A 66 -16.16 -6.48 -26.44
N ASN A 67 -15.31 -7.44 -26.78
CA ASN A 67 -15.23 -7.93 -28.15
C ASN A 67 -16.55 -8.66 -28.44
N LYS A 68 -17.44 -8.00 -29.19
CA LYS A 68 -18.66 -8.58 -29.73
C LYS A 68 -18.42 -9.04 -31.15
#